data_AF-A0A5J5WCL5-F1
#
_entry.id   AF-A0A5J5WCL5-F1
#
_cell.length_a   1.000
_cell.length_b   1.000
_cell.length_c   1.000
_cell.angle_alpha   90.00
_cell.angle_beta   90.00
_cell.angle_gamma   90.00
#
_symmetry.space_group_name_H-M   'P 1'
#
loop_
_entity.id
_entity.type
_entity.pdbx_description
1 polymer ?
#
loop_
_entity_poly.entity_id
_entity_poly.type
_entity_poly.pdbx_seq_one_letter_code
_entity_poly.pdbx_strand_id
1 'polypeptide(L)'
;MGVNLWGYEGGKMGDVSSMEMWWLINIRATLIALIFISIFYFSKKIYVKFLTISTSPSSSSSLLSSTLHLPSASSPISNQDSQSRTLEVVSDSDLKFLIDNLDEKRNEDENWENVIDKKNNFLSYKAKCCKSKDRPLTYLSTTVFECCSPELLRDFYMDNDYRKQWDKTILDHVQLQVYTTSGIEIGRAIKKFPLLTPREYILAWRLWERKDTTLYCFIKDCEHPSAPRQKKYVRVEYFRSGWQIRKVPGRDASEIRMFHQEDAGLNVEMAKLAFAKGAWSFLCKMDNALRNYSSITHPPSTPSVSAATLIQKVPPDLDYRTDITSAVSKSVAYNDESKKKKLLERPSKKFVAKALLLLGGVIYLCRAHSALGTKVTVAYILTKLRKRDDTSRQGSHS
;
A
#
# COMPACT_ATOMS: atom_id res chain seq x y z
N MET A 1 -17.86 -79.40 -8.95
CA MET A 1 -18.60 -79.23 -7.69
C MET A 1 -19.08 -77.80 -7.63
N GLY A 2 -20.37 -77.61 -7.90
CA GLY A 2 -20.97 -76.30 -7.99
C GLY A 2 -22.09 -76.11 -6.97
N VAL A 3 -22.61 -74.88 -7.03
CA VAL A 3 -23.95 -74.42 -6.70
C VAL A 3 -24.42 -74.51 -5.24
N ASN A 4 -24.61 -73.34 -4.64
CA ASN A 4 -25.92 -72.70 -4.37
C ASN A 4 -25.88 -71.91 -3.05
N LEU A 5 -26.38 -70.67 -3.07
CA LEU A 5 -27.50 -70.28 -2.22
C LEU A 5 -28.15 -68.97 -2.75
N TRP A 6 -29.41 -69.13 -3.16
CA TRP A 6 -30.57 -68.23 -3.06
C TRP A 6 -30.43 -67.05 -2.08
N GLY A 7 -31.04 -65.87 -2.23
CA GLY A 7 -32.11 -65.40 -3.12
C GLY A 7 -32.88 -64.26 -2.43
N TYR A 8 -33.52 -63.39 -3.22
CA TYR A 8 -34.77 -62.63 -2.94
C TYR A 8 -34.81 -61.62 -1.77
N GLU A 9 -35.52 -60.50 -1.74
CA GLU A 9 -36.32 -59.66 -2.67
C GLU A 9 -36.74 -58.40 -1.85
N GLY A 10 -37.22 -57.33 -2.48
CA GLY A 10 -37.95 -56.27 -1.78
C GLY A 10 -37.82 -54.87 -2.41
N GLY A 11 -38.76 -54.51 -3.28
CA GLY A 11 -38.77 -53.27 -4.07
C GLY A 11 -39.01 -51.97 -3.28
N LYS A 12 -38.65 -50.86 -3.92
CA LYS A 12 -38.93 -49.48 -3.48
C LYS A 12 -39.96 -48.84 -4.43
N MET A 13 -41.07 -48.38 -3.87
CA MET A 13 -41.95 -47.38 -4.47
C MET A 13 -41.42 -45.99 -4.07
N GLY A 14 -41.20 -45.11 -5.05
CA GLY A 14 -40.61 -43.78 -4.88
C GLY A 14 -41.58 -42.76 -4.31
N ASP A 15 -41.04 -41.79 -3.55
CA ASP A 15 -41.80 -40.69 -2.95
C ASP A 15 -41.40 -39.36 -3.63
N VAL A 16 -42.32 -38.85 -4.44
CA VAL A 16 -42.22 -37.63 -5.28
C VAL A 16 -42.18 -36.34 -4.42
N SER A 17 -42.52 -36.45 -3.12
CA SER A 17 -42.57 -35.36 -2.14
C SER A 17 -41.24 -34.63 -1.89
N SER A 18 -40.11 -35.34 -2.05
CA SER A 18 -38.78 -34.77 -1.77
C SER A 18 -38.36 -33.71 -2.80
N MET A 19 -38.74 -33.87 -4.06
CA MET A 19 -38.23 -33.00 -5.13
C MET A 19 -38.89 -31.62 -5.14
N GLU A 20 -40.18 -31.52 -4.81
CA GLU A 20 -40.88 -30.24 -4.70
C GLU A 20 -40.41 -29.41 -3.48
N MET A 21 -40.14 -30.08 -2.37
CA MET A 21 -39.56 -29.45 -1.17
C MET A 21 -38.19 -28.82 -1.45
N TRP A 22 -37.32 -29.52 -2.18
CA TRP A 22 -36.01 -28.98 -2.58
C TRP A 22 -36.11 -27.82 -3.58
N TRP A 23 -37.12 -27.83 -4.44
CA TRP A 23 -37.38 -26.75 -5.39
C TRP A 23 -37.86 -25.47 -4.67
N LEU A 24 -38.80 -25.61 -3.73
CA LEU A 24 -39.31 -24.52 -2.89
C LEU A 24 -38.21 -23.89 -2.00
N ILE A 25 -37.29 -24.69 -1.46
CA ILE A 25 -36.17 -24.20 -0.65
C ILE A 25 -35.17 -23.41 -1.50
N ASN A 26 -34.87 -23.90 -2.71
CA ASN A 26 -33.95 -23.19 -3.62
C ASN A 26 -34.54 -21.87 -4.11
N ILE A 27 -35.84 -21.83 -4.45
CA ILE A 27 -36.51 -20.56 -4.81
C ILE A 27 -36.42 -19.55 -3.68
N ARG A 28 -36.70 -19.98 -2.43
CA ARG A 28 -36.63 -19.09 -1.26
C ARG A 28 -35.21 -18.57 -1.04
N ALA A 29 -34.19 -19.41 -1.20
CA ALA A 29 -32.79 -18.98 -1.08
C ALA A 29 -32.39 -17.98 -2.17
N THR A 30 -32.81 -18.21 -3.42
CA THR A 30 -32.57 -17.28 -4.53
C THR A 30 -33.30 -15.95 -4.31
N LEU A 31 -34.54 -15.98 -3.84
CA LEU A 31 -35.32 -14.76 -3.55
C LEU A 31 -34.66 -13.93 -2.43
N ILE A 32 -34.20 -14.59 -1.37
CA ILE A 32 -33.46 -13.95 -0.27
C ILE A 32 -32.15 -13.33 -0.79
N ALA A 33 -31.39 -14.04 -1.63
CA ALA A 33 -30.17 -13.51 -2.21
C ALA A 33 -30.43 -12.27 -3.10
N LEU A 34 -31.49 -12.29 -3.90
CA LEU A 34 -31.90 -11.15 -4.71
C LEU A 34 -32.36 -9.95 -3.86
N ILE A 35 -33.04 -10.19 -2.74
CA ILE A 35 -33.40 -9.15 -1.78
C ILE A 35 -32.14 -8.52 -1.16
N PHE A 36 -31.14 -9.32 -0.76
CA PHE A 36 -29.87 -8.79 -0.25
C PHE A 36 -29.09 -7.99 -1.30
N ILE A 37 -29.05 -8.45 -2.55
CA ILE A 37 -28.42 -7.73 -3.66
C ILE A 37 -29.17 -6.41 -3.93
N SER A 38 -30.50 -6.43 -3.90
CA SER A 38 -31.35 -5.25 -4.07
C SER A 38 -31.13 -4.25 -2.93
N ILE A 39 -31.16 -4.68 -1.66
CA ILE A 39 -30.87 -3.82 -0.49
C ILE A 39 -29.46 -3.22 -0.60
N PHE A 40 -28.46 -3.99 -1.03
CA PHE A 40 -27.10 -3.50 -1.22
C PHE A 40 -26.99 -2.48 -2.38
N TYR A 41 -27.72 -2.70 -3.46
CA TYR A 41 -27.77 -1.79 -4.60
C TYR A 41 -28.51 -0.48 -4.27
N PHE A 42 -29.65 -0.56 -3.58
CA PHE A 42 -30.42 0.61 -3.15
C PHE A 42 -29.74 1.39 -2.02
N SER A 43 -29.05 0.73 -1.08
CA SER A 43 -28.26 1.42 -0.06
C SER A 43 -27.07 2.18 -0.66
N LYS A 44 -26.41 1.65 -1.70
CA LYS A 44 -25.42 2.42 -2.47
C LYS A 44 -26.02 3.64 -3.18
N LYS A 45 -27.21 3.49 -3.78
CA LYS A 45 -27.89 4.60 -4.48
C LYS A 45 -28.36 5.69 -3.52
N ILE A 46 -28.83 5.33 -2.33
CA ILE A 46 -29.22 6.26 -1.26
C ILE A 46 -27.99 6.97 -0.68
N TYR A 47 -26.87 6.27 -0.49
CA TYR A 47 -25.63 6.86 -0.01
C TYR A 47 -25.02 7.88 -0.99
N VAL A 48 -25.09 7.59 -2.30
CA VAL A 48 -24.64 8.53 -3.35
C VAL A 48 -25.55 9.76 -3.43
N LYS A 49 -26.87 9.59 -3.24
CA LYS A 49 -27.84 10.71 -3.23
C LYS A 49 -27.72 11.59 -1.97
N PHE A 50 -27.36 11.02 -0.82
CA PHE A 50 -27.17 11.76 0.43
C PHE A 50 -25.87 12.58 0.42
N LEU A 51 -24.83 12.13 -0.32
CA LEU A 51 -23.62 12.93 -0.53
C LEU A 51 -23.81 14.11 -1.52
N THR A 52 -24.84 14.09 -2.36
CA THR A 52 -25.12 15.17 -3.34
C THR A 52 -26.11 16.22 -2.86
N ILE A 53 -26.77 16.03 -1.71
CA ILE A 53 -27.80 16.96 -1.19
C ILE A 53 -27.24 17.92 -0.12
N SER A 54 -26.07 17.65 0.46
CA SER A 54 -25.47 18.52 1.48
C SER A 54 -24.44 19.48 0.87
N THR A 55 -24.86 20.36 -0.03
CA THR A 55 -24.15 21.61 -0.34
C THR A 55 -25.12 22.55 -1.05
N SER A 56 -25.76 23.43 -0.28
CA SER A 56 -26.33 24.68 -0.79
C SER A 56 -25.62 25.82 -0.07
N PRO A 57 -25.21 26.89 -0.78
CA PRO A 57 -24.50 28.00 -0.18
C PRO A 57 -25.50 28.97 0.43
N SER A 58 -25.38 29.23 1.73
CA SER A 58 -26.02 30.39 2.35
C SER A 58 -25.01 31.53 2.40
N SER A 59 -25.21 32.50 1.51
CA SER A 59 -24.65 33.83 1.57
C SER A 59 -25.32 34.64 2.67
N SER A 60 -24.51 35.26 3.54
CA SER A 60 -24.96 36.42 4.32
C SER A 60 -23.75 37.30 4.66
N SER A 61 -23.67 38.42 3.96
CA SER A 61 -22.90 39.60 4.31
C SER A 61 -23.45 40.21 5.61
N SER A 62 -22.57 40.64 6.51
CA SER A 62 -22.86 41.75 7.40
C SER A 62 -21.58 42.53 7.69
N LEU A 63 -21.57 43.74 7.13
CA LEU A 63 -20.71 44.85 7.56
C LEU A 63 -21.32 45.40 8.85
N LEU A 64 -20.51 45.61 9.88
CA LEU A 64 -20.73 46.75 10.78
C LEU A 64 -19.42 47.19 11.42
N SER A 65 -19.18 48.47 11.17
CA SER A 65 -18.12 49.31 11.69
C SER A 65 -18.39 49.65 13.15
N SER A 66 -17.34 49.71 13.97
CA SER A 66 -17.33 50.58 15.14
C SER A 66 -15.89 50.92 15.53
N THR A 67 -15.51 52.11 15.09
CA THR A 67 -14.36 52.92 15.49
C THR A 67 -14.44 53.28 16.98
N LEU A 68 -13.37 53.07 17.75
CA LEU A 68 -13.03 53.89 18.92
C LEU A 68 -11.51 54.04 19.02
N HIS A 69 -11.06 55.29 19.13
CA HIS A 69 -9.67 55.76 19.20
C HIS A 69 -9.18 55.90 20.66
N LEU A 70 -7.97 55.37 20.93
CA LEU A 70 -6.78 55.90 21.69
C LEU A 70 -6.93 56.40 23.17
N PRO A 71 -5.85 56.49 24.02
CA PRO A 71 -4.44 56.48 23.64
C PRO A 71 -3.34 55.79 24.50
N SER A 72 -2.27 55.45 23.77
CA SER A 72 -0.82 55.54 24.00
C SER A 72 -0.19 55.43 25.40
N ALA A 73 0.77 54.50 25.53
CA ALA A 73 2.07 54.75 26.16
C ALA A 73 3.15 53.81 25.60
N SER A 74 4.35 54.38 25.45
CA SER A 74 5.56 53.94 24.75
C SER A 74 6.30 52.74 25.34
N SER A 75 6.87 51.89 24.47
CA SER A 75 8.31 51.56 24.38
C SER A 75 8.59 50.57 23.24
N PRO A 76 9.59 50.80 22.38
CA PRO A 76 9.96 49.87 21.32
C PRO A 76 10.96 48.84 21.88
N ILE A 77 10.49 47.64 22.21
CA ILE A 77 11.40 46.50 22.35
C ILE A 77 11.49 45.84 20.99
N SER A 78 12.67 46.00 20.39
CA SER A 78 13.16 45.28 19.23
C SER A 78 13.02 43.77 19.45
N ASN A 79 12.01 43.15 18.85
CA ASN A 79 12.02 41.72 18.58
C ASN A 79 12.48 41.48 17.13
N GLN A 80 13.60 42.10 16.76
CA GLN A 80 14.49 41.56 15.74
C GLN A 80 15.48 40.65 16.48
N ASP A 81 15.11 39.38 16.64
CA ASP A 81 16.06 38.23 16.60
C ASP A 81 15.43 36.86 16.91
N SER A 82 14.10 36.78 17.07
CA SER A 82 13.43 35.47 17.25
C SER A 82 13.14 34.72 15.93
N GLN A 83 13.79 35.09 14.82
CA GLN A 83 13.99 34.17 13.67
C GLN A 83 15.23 33.27 13.87
N SER A 84 15.61 33.07 15.13
CA SER A 84 16.61 32.12 15.59
C SER A 84 16.27 30.69 15.14
N ARG A 85 16.97 30.25 14.10
CA ARG A 85 17.12 28.85 13.64
C ARG A 85 15.81 28.16 13.29
N THR A 86 15.29 28.45 12.09
CA THR A 86 14.49 27.45 11.38
C THR A 86 15.39 26.23 11.23
N LEU A 87 15.24 25.23 12.10
CA LEU A 87 15.86 23.93 11.92
C LEU A 87 15.42 23.48 10.53
N GLU A 88 16.37 23.43 9.61
CA GLU A 88 16.12 23.00 8.24
C GLU A 88 15.48 21.62 8.32
N VAL A 89 14.17 21.56 8.05
CA VAL A 89 13.40 20.34 8.32
C VAL A 89 14.02 19.22 7.53
N VAL A 90 14.32 19.41 6.25
CA VAL A 90 15.01 18.41 5.40
C VAL A 90 16.36 18.97 4.95
N SER A 91 17.46 18.36 5.41
CA SER A 91 18.82 18.85 5.20
C SER A 91 19.66 17.94 4.30
N ASP A 92 20.87 18.39 3.95
CA ASP A 92 21.80 17.60 3.14
C ASP A 92 22.28 16.31 3.84
N SER A 93 22.19 16.23 5.17
CA SER A 93 22.47 14.98 5.89
C SER A 93 21.39 13.92 5.67
N ASP A 94 20.13 14.34 5.45
CA ASP A 94 19.06 13.44 5.05
C ASP A 94 19.26 12.93 3.60
N LEU A 95 19.76 13.78 2.69
CA LEU A 95 20.17 13.35 1.35
C LEU A 95 21.31 12.33 1.42
N LYS A 96 22.34 12.60 2.23
CA LYS A 96 23.44 11.65 2.44
C LYS A 96 22.92 10.31 2.98
N PHE A 97 22.03 10.36 3.98
CA PHE A 97 21.37 9.17 4.53
C PHE A 97 20.64 8.39 3.44
N LEU A 98 19.88 9.07 2.58
CA LEU A 98 19.19 8.44 1.45
C LEU A 98 20.16 7.76 0.50
N ILE A 99 21.21 8.46 0.06
CA ILE A 99 22.23 7.93 -0.85
C ILE A 99 22.89 6.69 -0.25
N ASP A 100 23.29 6.73 1.02
CA ASP A 100 23.95 5.60 1.66
C ASP A 100 23.04 4.36 1.78
N ASN A 101 21.75 4.56 2.08
CA ASN A 101 20.76 3.47 2.12
C ASN A 101 20.47 2.91 0.72
N LEU A 102 20.34 3.78 -0.29
CA LEU A 102 20.12 3.35 -1.66
C LEU A 102 21.38 2.68 -2.23
N ASP A 103 22.59 3.11 -1.88
CA ASP A 103 23.83 2.42 -2.28
C ASP A 103 24.01 1.07 -1.56
N GLU A 104 23.12 0.73 -0.62
CA GLU A 104 23.19 -0.49 0.19
C GLU A 104 24.55 -0.62 0.89
N LYS A 105 25.11 0.51 1.35
CA LYS A 105 26.35 0.52 2.14
C LYS A 105 26.11 -0.26 3.42
N ARG A 106 26.66 -1.48 3.44
CA ARG A 106 26.29 -2.60 4.31
C ARG A 106 26.34 -2.25 5.79
N ASN A 107 25.28 -2.65 6.50
CA ASN A 107 25.39 -3.13 7.87
C ASN A 107 25.26 -4.66 7.77
N GLU A 108 26.31 -5.40 8.14
CA GLU A 108 26.33 -6.88 8.07
C GLU A 108 25.26 -7.53 8.98
N ASP A 109 24.76 -6.76 9.96
CA ASP A 109 23.75 -7.18 10.93
C ASP A 109 22.29 -7.05 10.43
N GLU A 110 22.06 -6.52 9.22
CA GLU A 110 20.71 -6.31 8.70
C GLU A 110 20.18 -7.53 7.94
N ASN A 111 19.15 -8.19 8.50
CA ASN A 111 18.48 -9.31 7.86
C ASN A 111 17.42 -8.82 6.85
N TRP A 112 17.84 -8.64 5.60
CA TRP A 112 16.97 -8.26 4.49
C TRP A 112 16.22 -9.46 3.91
N GLU A 113 14.90 -9.36 3.82
CA GLU A 113 14.02 -10.37 3.23
C GLU A 113 13.40 -9.86 1.92
N ASN A 114 13.47 -10.66 0.86
CA ASN A 114 12.79 -10.36 -0.40
C ASN A 114 11.27 -10.49 -0.23
N VAL A 115 10.54 -9.43 -0.56
CA VAL A 115 9.08 -9.39 -0.44
C VAL A 115 8.39 -9.60 -1.79
N ILE A 116 8.99 -9.07 -2.86
CA ILE A 116 8.41 -9.13 -4.19
C ILE A 116 9.47 -8.99 -5.27
N ASP A 117 9.34 -9.77 -6.33
CA ASP A 117 10.07 -9.64 -7.60
C ASP A 117 9.09 -9.98 -8.73
N LYS A 118 8.66 -8.96 -9.48
CA LYS A 118 7.66 -9.09 -10.54
C LYS A 118 7.99 -8.18 -11.71
N LYS A 119 7.59 -8.59 -12.91
CA LYS A 119 7.73 -7.80 -14.12
C LYS A 119 6.61 -8.08 -15.12
N ASN A 120 6.36 -7.11 -15.98
CA ASN A 120 5.62 -7.24 -17.23
C ASN A 120 6.42 -6.51 -18.34
N ASN A 121 5.79 -6.22 -19.48
CA ASN A 121 6.46 -5.59 -20.62
C ASN A 121 6.75 -4.09 -20.43
N PHE A 122 6.11 -3.44 -19.46
CA PHE A 122 6.15 -1.98 -19.26
C PHE A 122 6.78 -1.57 -17.92
N LEU A 123 6.86 -2.52 -16.99
CA LEU A 123 7.18 -2.28 -15.60
C LEU A 123 7.87 -3.50 -14.99
N SER A 124 8.94 -3.27 -14.24
CA SER A 124 9.49 -4.25 -13.30
C SER A 124 9.60 -3.67 -11.89
N TYR A 125 9.43 -4.54 -10.88
CA TYR A 125 9.46 -4.16 -9.48
C TYR A 125 10.13 -5.21 -8.62
N LYS A 126 11.07 -4.77 -7.81
CA LYS A 126 11.71 -5.55 -6.76
C LYS A 126 11.60 -4.79 -5.45
N ALA A 127 11.23 -5.48 -4.38
CA ALA A 127 11.32 -4.90 -3.05
C ALA A 127 11.75 -5.95 -2.01
N LYS A 128 12.53 -5.47 -1.05
CA LYS A 128 12.98 -6.20 0.13
C LYS A 128 12.69 -5.37 1.37
N CYS A 129 12.52 -6.04 2.51
CA CYS A 129 12.32 -5.37 3.78
C CYS A 129 13.27 -5.88 4.86
N CYS A 130 13.61 -5.02 5.82
CA CYS A 130 14.43 -5.34 6.98
C CYS A 130 13.69 -4.90 8.25
N LYS A 131 13.59 -5.81 9.22
CA LYS A 131 12.98 -5.55 10.53
C LYS A 131 14.09 -5.15 11.52
N SER A 132 14.01 -3.93 12.04
CA SER A 132 14.83 -3.48 13.16
C SER A 132 14.07 -3.64 14.48
N LYS A 133 14.78 -3.73 15.61
CA LYS A 133 14.15 -3.88 16.94
C LYS A 133 13.36 -2.62 17.34
N ASP A 134 13.89 -1.45 17.02
CA ASP A 134 13.40 -0.17 17.54
C ASP A 134 12.86 0.77 16.44
N ARG A 135 12.66 0.27 15.21
CA ARG A 135 12.18 1.08 14.08
C ARG A 135 11.08 0.36 13.31
N PRO A 136 10.20 1.11 12.63
CA PRO A 136 9.28 0.52 11.68
C PRO A 136 10.02 -0.28 10.59
N LEU A 137 9.26 -1.13 9.92
CA LEU A 137 9.79 -1.98 8.86
C LEU A 137 10.41 -1.10 7.75
N THR A 138 11.68 -1.34 7.46
CA THR A 138 12.37 -0.66 6.37
C THR A 138 12.10 -1.38 5.07
N TYR A 139 11.75 -0.64 4.03
CA TYR A 139 11.67 -1.15 2.66
C TYR A 139 12.70 -0.49 1.78
N LEU A 140 13.36 -1.32 0.96
CA LEU A 140 14.11 -0.89 -0.21
C LEU A 140 13.43 -1.46 -1.43
N SER A 141 13.22 -0.62 -2.44
CA SER A 141 12.61 -1.07 -3.68
C SER A 141 13.22 -0.42 -4.90
N THR A 142 13.16 -1.14 -6.01
CA THR A 142 13.55 -0.68 -7.34
C THR A 142 12.39 -0.92 -8.29
N THR A 143 11.97 0.13 -8.97
CA THR A 143 10.95 0.07 -10.02
C THR A 143 11.56 0.59 -11.31
N VAL A 144 11.37 -0.13 -12.43
CA VAL A 144 11.79 0.34 -13.76
C VAL A 144 10.54 0.50 -14.60
N PHE A 145 10.34 1.71 -15.14
CA PHE A 145 9.27 2.06 -16.07
C PHE A 145 9.86 2.16 -17.49
N GLU A 146 9.33 1.38 -18.43
CA GLU A 146 9.71 1.43 -19.83
C GLU A 146 9.09 2.64 -20.54
N CYS A 147 9.78 3.16 -21.56
CA CYS A 147 9.34 4.28 -22.39
C CYS A 147 8.92 5.49 -21.54
N CYS A 148 9.79 5.89 -20.62
CA CYS A 148 9.56 6.97 -19.67
C CYS A 148 10.88 7.69 -19.39
N SER A 149 10.87 9.03 -19.46
CA SER A 149 12.03 9.85 -19.11
C SER A 149 12.10 10.13 -17.61
N PRO A 150 13.29 10.41 -17.04
CA PRO A 150 13.44 10.77 -15.63
C PRO A 150 12.60 11.98 -15.23
N GLU A 151 12.48 12.97 -16.13
CA GLU A 151 11.76 14.23 -15.92
C GLU A 151 10.25 13.98 -15.88
N LEU A 152 9.72 13.18 -16.81
CA LEU A 152 8.32 12.79 -16.81
C LEU A 152 7.97 12.01 -15.53
N LEU A 153 8.85 11.09 -15.12
CA LEU A 153 8.64 10.32 -13.90
C LEU A 153 8.66 11.21 -12.65
N ARG A 154 9.58 12.18 -12.58
CA ARG A 154 9.63 13.20 -11.52
C ARG A 154 8.32 13.99 -11.48
N ASP A 155 7.88 14.55 -12.61
CA ASP A 155 6.69 15.39 -12.67
C ASP A 155 5.45 14.61 -12.23
N PHE A 156 5.29 13.38 -12.72
CA PHE A 156 4.23 12.48 -12.28
C PHE A 156 4.27 12.17 -10.76
N TYR A 157 5.46 11.98 -10.18
CA TYR A 157 5.62 11.72 -8.75
C TYR A 157 5.35 12.94 -7.87
N MET A 158 5.63 14.14 -8.39
CA MET A 158 5.51 15.41 -7.67
C MET A 158 4.13 16.06 -7.84
N ASP A 159 3.33 15.63 -8.83
CA ASP A 159 2.00 16.16 -9.10
C ASP A 159 0.95 15.57 -8.14
N ASN A 160 0.79 16.24 -7.00
CA ASN A 160 -0.19 15.86 -5.98
C ASN A 160 -1.64 16.06 -6.44
N ASP A 161 -1.90 16.98 -7.38
CA ASP A 161 -3.24 17.20 -7.92
C ASP A 161 -3.65 16.06 -8.84
N TYR A 162 -2.75 15.60 -9.70
CA TYR A 162 -2.96 14.41 -10.50
C TYR A 162 -3.04 13.16 -9.63
N ARG A 163 -2.23 13.06 -8.56
CA ARG A 163 -2.27 11.94 -7.63
C ARG A 163 -3.66 11.72 -7.02
N LYS A 164 -4.39 12.80 -6.68
CA LYS A 164 -5.79 12.74 -6.19
C LYS A 164 -6.75 12.13 -7.21
N GLN A 165 -6.46 12.23 -8.51
CA GLN A 165 -7.36 11.75 -9.57
C GLN A 165 -7.30 10.23 -9.72
N TRP A 166 -6.12 9.62 -9.56
CA TRP A 166 -5.93 8.19 -9.85
C TRP A 166 -5.72 7.32 -8.59
N ASP A 167 -5.13 7.86 -7.53
CA ASP A 167 -4.88 7.11 -6.29
C ASP A 167 -6.05 7.25 -5.32
N LYS A 168 -6.89 6.21 -5.28
CA LYS A 168 -8.06 6.12 -4.40
C LYS A 168 -7.75 6.12 -2.90
N THR A 169 -6.50 5.96 -2.51
CA THR A 169 -6.10 6.05 -1.11
C THR A 169 -5.92 7.50 -0.67
N ILE A 170 -5.69 8.44 -1.58
CA ILE A 170 -5.57 9.87 -1.27
C ILE A 170 -6.97 10.49 -1.26
N LEU A 171 -7.40 10.99 -0.09
CA LEU A 171 -8.65 11.74 0.03
C LEU A 171 -8.46 13.22 -0.23
N ASP A 172 -7.32 13.76 0.21
CA ASP A 172 -7.03 15.19 0.15
C ASP A 172 -5.52 15.43 0.20
N HIS A 173 -5.10 16.52 -0.43
CA HIS A 173 -3.73 17.03 -0.40
C HIS A 173 -3.74 18.55 -0.48
N VAL A 174 -2.99 19.19 0.42
CA VAL A 174 -2.84 20.64 0.49
C VAL A 174 -1.36 20.99 0.70
N GLN A 175 -0.84 21.90 -0.12
CA GLN A 175 0.47 22.53 0.11
C GLN A 175 0.32 23.53 1.25
N LEU A 176 1.09 23.38 2.33
CA LEU A 176 1.03 24.23 3.51
C LEU A 176 2.03 25.38 3.45
N GLN A 177 3.24 25.09 2.96
CA GLN A 177 4.33 26.06 2.93
C GLN A 177 5.40 25.68 1.92
N VAL A 178 6.02 26.67 1.28
CA VAL A 178 7.21 26.49 0.44
C VAL A 178 8.29 27.48 0.87
N TYR A 179 9.48 26.98 1.15
CA TYR A 179 10.66 27.78 1.48
C TYR A 179 11.50 27.94 0.21
N THR A 180 11.44 29.13 -0.40
CA THR A 180 12.07 29.39 -1.70
C THR A 180 13.60 29.22 -1.68
N THR A 181 14.25 29.63 -0.59
CA THR A 181 15.71 29.55 -0.45
C THR A 181 16.22 28.12 -0.34
N SER A 182 15.58 27.26 0.46
CA SER A 182 16.02 25.87 0.66
C SER A 182 15.37 24.88 -0.32
N GLY A 183 14.30 25.27 -1.00
CA GLY A 183 13.49 24.38 -1.83
C GLY A 183 12.66 23.37 -1.03
N ILE A 184 12.51 23.57 0.29
CA ILE A 184 11.69 22.71 1.14
C ILE A 184 10.22 23.05 0.92
N GLU A 185 9.41 22.03 0.70
CA GLU A 185 7.96 22.13 0.66
C GLU A 185 7.35 21.28 1.78
N ILE A 186 6.34 21.84 2.45
CA ILE A 186 5.57 21.15 3.48
C ILE A 186 4.15 20.99 2.96
N GLY A 187 3.65 19.76 3.03
CA GLY A 187 2.29 19.42 2.61
C GLY A 187 1.56 18.57 3.62
N ARG A 188 0.23 18.65 3.55
CA ARG A 188 -0.70 17.82 4.31
C ARG A 188 -1.41 16.87 3.37
N ALA A 189 -1.35 15.57 3.67
CA ALA A 189 -2.10 14.55 2.94
C ALA A 189 -3.02 13.76 3.89
N ILE A 190 -4.22 13.43 3.41
CA ILE A 190 -5.15 12.55 4.11
C ILE A 190 -5.28 11.26 3.32
N LYS A 191 -4.85 10.14 3.90
CA LYS A 191 -4.97 8.82 3.27
C LYS A 191 -6.02 7.97 3.94
N LYS A 192 -6.83 7.28 3.15
CA LYS A 192 -7.81 6.31 3.63
C LYS A 192 -7.50 4.94 3.07
N PHE A 193 -7.14 4.05 3.98
CA PHE A 193 -6.98 2.63 3.70
C PHE A 193 -8.26 1.88 4.08
N PRO A 194 -8.59 0.76 3.41
CA PRO A 194 -9.76 -0.04 3.75
C PRO A 194 -9.77 -0.45 5.23
N LEU A 195 -10.93 -0.33 5.88
CA LEU A 195 -11.17 -0.74 7.28
C LEU A 195 -10.36 0.04 8.34
N LEU A 196 -9.67 1.11 7.95
CA LEU A 196 -8.81 1.90 8.82
C LEU A 196 -9.32 3.34 8.90
N THR A 197 -9.20 3.95 10.09
CA THR A 197 -9.39 5.40 10.27
C THR A 197 -8.48 6.15 9.29
N PRO A 198 -8.90 7.25 8.65
CA PRO A 198 -7.99 7.97 7.77
C PRO A 198 -6.76 8.47 8.53
N ARG A 199 -5.60 8.37 7.88
CA ARG A 199 -4.31 8.82 8.40
C ARG A 199 -4.02 10.22 7.87
N GLU A 200 -3.55 11.09 8.75
CA GLU A 200 -3.09 12.43 8.40
C GLU A 200 -1.56 12.45 8.41
N TYR A 201 -1.00 12.92 7.31
CA TYR A 201 0.44 13.07 7.10
C TYR A 201 0.73 14.56 6.97
N ILE A 202 1.69 15.06 7.75
CA ILE A 202 2.29 16.37 7.57
C ILE A 202 3.76 16.10 7.25
N LEU A 203 4.13 16.32 5.99
CA LEU A 203 5.43 15.91 5.47
C LEU A 203 6.16 17.11 4.91
N ALA A 204 7.44 17.20 5.21
CA ALA A 204 8.37 18.10 4.55
C ALA A 204 9.20 17.30 3.53
N TRP A 205 9.41 17.87 2.35
CA TRP A 205 10.26 17.28 1.34
C TRP A 205 11.13 18.30 0.62
N ARG A 206 12.23 17.80 0.06
CA ARG A 206 13.18 18.58 -0.73
C ARG A 206 13.74 17.72 -1.86
N LEU A 207 14.03 18.37 -2.99
CA LEU A 207 14.58 17.72 -4.17
C LEU A 207 16.00 18.23 -4.45
N TRP A 208 16.84 17.32 -4.93
CA TRP A 208 18.17 17.62 -5.44
C TRP A 208 18.38 16.99 -6.81
N GLU A 209 19.20 17.63 -7.62
CA GLU A 209 19.63 17.16 -8.92
C GLU A 209 21.16 17.11 -8.98
N ARG A 210 21.68 15.97 -9.43
CA ARG A 210 23.09 15.75 -9.72
C ARG A 210 23.44 16.22 -11.13
N LYS A 211 24.74 16.45 -11.41
CA LYS A 211 25.24 16.82 -12.75
C LYS A 211 24.88 15.82 -13.86
N ASP A 212 24.77 14.54 -13.53
CA ASP A 212 24.38 13.46 -14.46
C ASP A 212 22.85 13.34 -14.65
N THR A 213 22.09 14.35 -14.23
CA THR A 213 20.62 14.42 -14.21
C THR A 213 19.92 13.41 -13.30
N THR A 214 20.66 12.71 -12.43
CA THR A 214 20.06 11.90 -11.37
C THR A 214 19.33 12.81 -10.38
N LEU A 215 18.06 12.49 -10.12
CA LEU A 215 17.20 13.25 -9.22
C LEU A 215 17.05 12.51 -7.90
N TYR A 216 17.05 13.26 -6.81
CA TYR A 216 16.79 12.76 -5.46
C TYR A 216 15.65 13.55 -4.82
N CYS A 217 14.86 12.87 -4.00
CA CYS A 217 13.90 13.50 -3.11
C CYS A 217 13.93 12.82 -1.76
N PHE A 218 13.94 13.60 -0.69
CA PHE A 218 13.78 13.09 0.66
C PHE A 218 12.55 13.72 1.30
N ILE A 219 11.81 12.90 2.04
CA ILE A 219 10.52 13.23 2.64
C ILE A 219 10.53 12.72 4.08
N LYS A 220 10.18 13.57 5.05
CA LYS A 220 9.92 13.10 6.42
C LYS A 220 8.80 13.83 7.13
N ASP A 221 8.31 13.21 8.20
CA ASP A 221 7.32 13.81 9.08
C ASP A 221 7.81 15.14 9.68
N CYS A 222 6.86 16.04 9.91
CA CYS A 222 7.06 17.26 10.66
C CYS A 222 5.74 17.73 11.28
N GLU A 223 5.79 18.80 12.07
CA GLU A 223 4.59 19.50 12.57
C GLU A 223 4.46 20.85 11.85
N HIS A 224 3.22 21.34 11.72
CA HIS A 224 2.97 22.63 11.08
C HIS A 224 1.76 23.34 11.72
N PRO A 225 1.88 24.63 12.11
CA PRO A 225 0.81 25.37 12.80
C PRO A 225 -0.53 25.40 12.06
N SER A 226 -0.51 25.51 10.72
CA SER A 226 -1.73 25.50 9.88
C SER A 226 -2.42 24.14 9.79
N ALA A 227 -1.85 23.08 10.39
CA ALA A 227 -2.41 21.74 10.38
C ALA A 227 -2.43 21.12 11.80
N PRO A 228 -3.21 21.70 12.73
CA PRO A 228 -3.34 21.16 14.07
C PRO A 228 -4.02 19.78 14.04
N ARG A 229 -3.71 18.94 15.04
CA ARG A 229 -4.23 17.57 15.13
C ARG A 229 -5.75 17.55 15.20
N GLN A 230 -6.37 16.67 14.41
CA GLN A 230 -7.81 16.52 14.35
C GLN A 230 -8.22 15.12 14.84
N LYS A 231 -9.16 15.04 15.79
CA LYS A 231 -9.60 13.77 16.40
C LYS A 231 -10.14 12.74 15.39
N LYS A 232 -10.62 13.18 14.23
CA LYS A 232 -11.13 12.31 13.16
C LYS A 232 -10.04 11.59 12.36
N TYR A 233 -8.77 11.96 12.53
CA TYR A 233 -7.64 11.35 11.84
C TYR A 233 -6.62 10.78 12.82
N VAL A 234 -5.92 9.73 12.40
CA VAL A 234 -4.72 9.25 13.08
C VAL A 234 -3.53 9.99 12.48
N ARG A 235 -2.84 10.83 13.27
CA ARG A 235 -1.61 11.49 12.84
C ARG A 235 -0.50 10.45 12.72
N VAL A 236 0.16 10.40 11.56
CA VAL A 236 1.37 9.60 11.38
C VAL A 236 2.54 10.38 11.98
N GLU A 237 3.13 9.84 13.04
CA GLU A 237 4.20 10.50 13.80
C GLU A 237 5.59 10.14 13.31
N TYR A 238 5.73 9.03 12.60
CA TYR A 238 7.00 8.60 12.03
C TYR A 238 6.83 8.30 10.54
N PHE A 239 7.52 9.08 9.72
CA PHE A 239 7.59 8.90 8.28
C PHE A 239 8.97 9.32 7.80
N ARG A 240 9.73 8.41 7.20
CA ARG A 240 10.98 8.71 6.51
C ARG A 240 11.03 7.95 5.21
N SER A 241 11.03 8.67 4.11
CA SER A 241 11.08 8.06 2.78
C SER A 241 11.90 8.93 1.84
N GLY A 242 12.49 8.32 0.83
CA GLY A 242 13.13 9.08 -0.22
C GLY A 242 13.33 8.21 -1.45
N TRP A 243 13.53 8.87 -2.58
CA TRP A 243 13.72 8.20 -3.85
C TRP A 243 14.86 8.82 -4.65
N GLN A 244 15.43 8.00 -5.52
CA GLN A 244 16.35 8.38 -6.58
C GLN A 244 15.71 8.01 -7.92
N ILE A 245 15.65 8.94 -8.86
CA ILE A 245 15.24 8.70 -10.24
C ILE A 245 16.44 8.88 -11.16
N ARG A 246 16.66 7.93 -12.07
CA ARG A 246 17.69 8.02 -13.11
C ARG A 246 17.28 7.32 -14.38
N LYS A 247 17.93 7.68 -15.49
CA LYS A 247 17.80 6.96 -16.76
C LYS A 247 18.49 5.60 -16.67
N VAL A 248 17.90 4.58 -17.28
CA VAL A 248 18.56 3.28 -17.44
C VAL A 248 19.55 3.36 -18.61
N PRO A 249 20.85 3.06 -18.40
CA PRO A 249 21.85 3.16 -19.47
C PRO A 249 21.49 2.26 -20.67
N GLY A 250 21.54 2.83 -21.88
CA GLY A 250 21.30 2.11 -23.13
C GLY A 250 19.85 1.63 -23.35
N ARG A 251 18.91 2.08 -22.53
CA ARG A 251 17.50 1.67 -22.60
C ARG A 251 16.58 2.89 -22.50
N ASP A 252 15.49 2.87 -23.26
CA ASP A 252 14.42 3.84 -23.10
C ASP A 252 13.57 3.47 -21.88
N ALA A 253 14.12 3.72 -20.69
CA ALA A 253 13.49 3.44 -19.42
C ALA A 253 14.04 4.33 -18.33
N SER A 254 13.24 4.56 -17.30
CA SER A 254 13.65 5.23 -16.07
C SER A 254 13.52 4.28 -14.88
N GLU A 255 14.52 4.32 -14.01
CA GLU A 255 14.55 3.59 -12.76
C GLU A 255 14.25 4.56 -11.61
N ILE A 256 13.37 4.15 -10.70
CA ILE A 256 13.19 4.76 -9.40
C ILE A 256 13.56 3.77 -8.31
N ARG A 257 14.53 4.14 -7.48
CA ARG A 257 14.94 3.41 -6.27
C ARG A 257 14.41 4.15 -5.06
N MET A 258 13.85 3.45 -4.08
CA MET A 258 13.17 4.06 -2.95
C MET A 258 13.56 3.40 -1.63
N PHE A 259 13.82 4.25 -0.64
CA PHE A 259 13.87 3.93 0.78
C PHE A 259 12.56 4.35 1.45
N HIS A 260 12.02 3.52 2.32
CA HIS A 260 10.77 3.83 3.01
C HIS A 260 10.68 3.21 4.41
N GLN A 261 10.28 4.04 5.38
CA GLN A 261 9.87 3.65 6.72
C GLN A 261 8.68 4.53 7.13
N GLU A 262 7.63 3.91 7.66
CA GLU A 262 6.52 4.62 8.26
C GLU A 262 5.93 3.83 9.43
N ASP A 263 5.41 4.53 10.43
CA ASP A 263 4.50 3.96 11.42
C ASP A 263 3.08 4.47 11.15
N ALA A 264 2.33 3.71 10.35
CA ALA A 264 0.93 4.00 10.05
C ALA A 264 -0.06 3.50 11.12
N GLY A 265 0.43 3.11 12.32
CA GLY A 265 -0.35 2.49 13.38
C GLY A 265 -0.84 1.09 13.01
N LEU A 266 -0.04 0.35 12.23
CA LEU A 266 -0.32 -1.01 11.80
C LEU A 266 0.64 -1.99 12.44
N ASN A 267 0.13 -3.18 12.80
CA ASN A 267 1.00 -4.28 13.19
C ASN A 267 1.96 -4.62 12.03
N VAL A 268 3.24 -4.81 12.36
CA VAL A 268 4.32 -5.01 11.38
C VAL A 268 4.02 -6.17 10.41
N GLU A 269 3.52 -7.30 10.90
CA GLU A 269 3.22 -8.46 10.06
C GLU A 269 2.03 -8.18 9.12
N MET A 270 1.04 -7.42 9.61
CA MET A 270 -0.09 -6.97 8.79
C MET A 270 0.34 -5.95 7.73
N ALA A 271 1.21 -5.01 8.07
CA ALA A 271 1.77 -4.05 7.13
C ALA A 271 2.56 -4.76 6.02
N LYS A 272 3.43 -5.70 6.41
CA LYS A 272 4.20 -6.54 5.47
C LYS A 272 3.30 -7.37 4.57
N LEU A 273 2.27 -8.02 5.12
CA LEU A 273 1.31 -8.80 4.34
C LEU A 273 0.52 -7.93 3.36
N ALA A 274 0.03 -6.77 3.82
CA ALA A 274 -0.70 -5.82 2.98
C ALA A 274 0.17 -5.32 1.82
N PHE A 275 1.43 -4.97 2.11
CA PHE A 275 2.40 -4.58 1.10
C PHE A 275 2.66 -5.71 0.09
N ALA A 276 2.99 -6.92 0.56
CA ALA A 276 3.30 -8.06 -0.30
C ALA A 276 2.14 -8.44 -1.24
N LYS A 277 0.89 -8.29 -0.78
CA LYS A 277 -0.31 -8.58 -1.57
C LYS A 277 -0.73 -7.43 -2.47
N GLY A 278 -0.53 -6.17 -2.04
CA GLY A 278 -1.06 -4.98 -2.69
C GLY A 278 -0.11 -4.29 -3.66
N ALA A 279 1.20 -4.29 -3.38
CA ALA A 279 2.18 -3.43 -4.06
C ALA A 279 2.16 -3.60 -5.59
N TRP A 280 2.13 -4.84 -6.08
CA TRP A 280 2.11 -5.08 -7.53
C TRP A 280 0.85 -4.53 -8.22
N SER A 281 -0.33 -4.75 -7.63
CA SER A 281 -1.57 -4.23 -8.21
C SER A 281 -1.60 -2.70 -8.19
N PHE A 282 -1.06 -2.10 -7.13
CA PHE A 282 -0.91 -0.65 -7.02
C PHE A 282 0.05 -0.11 -8.09
N LEU A 283 1.21 -0.74 -8.29
CA LEU A 283 2.18 -0.31 -9.29
C LEU A 283 1.67 -0.47 -10.73
N CYS A 284 0.91 -1.52 -11.05
CA CYS A 284 0.27 -1.62 -12.37
C CYS A 284 -0.75 -0.48 -12.60
N LYS A 285 -1.45 -0.04 -11.55
CA LYS A 285 -2.34 1.14 -11.66
C LYS A 285 -1.55 2.43 -11.81
N MET A 286 -0.42 2.54 -11.09
CA MET A 286 0.49 3.67 -11.20
C MET A 286 1.09 3.79 -12.61
N ASP A 287 1.53 2.68 -13.21
CA ASP A 287 2.02 2.68 -14.61
C ASP A 287 0.93 3.14 -15.59
N ASN A 288 -0.31 2.65 -15.45
CA ASN A 288 -1.43 3.14 -16.25
C ASN A 288 -1.68 4.65 -16.06
N ALA A 289 -1.59 5.14 -14.83
CA ALA A 289 -1.73 6.57 -14.54
C ALA A 289 -0.58 7.39 -15.14
N LEU A 290 0.66 6.91 -15.06
CA LEU A 290 1.82 7.54 -15.69
C LEU A 290 1.66 7.64 -17.21
N ARG A 291 1.16 6.58 -17.86
CA ARG A 291 0.91 6.57 -19.32
C ARG A 291 -0.19 7.57 -19.73
N ASN A 292 -1.19 7.75 -18.88
CA ASN A 292 -2.22 8.77 -19.09
C ASN A 292 -1.69 10.17 -18.78
N TYR A 293 -0.82 10.32 -17.79
CA TYR A 293 -0.17 11.60 -17.47
C TYR A 293 0.62 12.14 -18.67
N SER A 294 1.37 11.27 -19.35
CA SER A 294 2.14 11.65 -20.54
C SER A 294 1.28 12.06 -21.74
N SER A 295 -0.01 11.69 -21.78
CA SER A 295 -0.91 12.09 -22.87
C SER A 295 -1.73 13.34 -22.53
N ILE A 296 -1.85 13.68 -21.24
CA ILE A 296 -2.66 14.80 -20.77
C ILE A 296 -1.92 16.14 -20.86
N THR A 297 -0.58 16.15 -21.01
CA THR A 297 0.31 17.30 -20.80
C THR A 297 -0.26 18.65 -21.25
N HIS A 298 -1.06 19.26 -20.36
CA HIS A 298 -1.44 20.66 -20.36
C HIS A 298 -0.62 21.27 -19.22
N PRO A 299 0.15 22.34 -19.48
CA PRO A 299 0.85 23.05 -18.41
C PRO A 299 -0.15 23.41 -17.31
N PRO A 300 0.22 23.30 -16.02
CA PRO A 300 -0.63 23.82 -14.95
C PRO A 300 -0.95 25.28 -15.25
N SER A 301 -2.24 25.63 -15.21
CA SER A 301 -2.80 26.93 -15.63
C SER A 301 -2.27 28.14 -14.83
N THR A 302 -1.41 27.91 -13.85
CA THR A 302 -0.51 28.87 -13.21
C THR A 302 0.68 28.09 -12.63
N PRO A 303 1.95 28.48 -12.88
CA PRO A 303 3.08 27.82 -12.23
C PRO A 303 3.07 28.16 -10.73
N SER A 304 2.51 27.28 -9.92
CA SER A 304 2.62 27.37 -8.46
C SER A 304 4.03 26.97 -8.05
N VAL A 305 4.68 27.82 -7.25
CA VAL A 305 5.98 27.51 -6.67
C VAL A 305 5.87 26.21 -5.85
N SER A 306 6.79 25.27 -6.11
CA SER A 306 6.86 23.96 -5.43
C SER A 306 8.31 23.48 -5.34
N ALA A 307 8.56 22.43 -4.56
CA ALA A 307 9.88 21.80 -4.50
C ALA A 307 10.36 21.28 -5.87
N ALA A 308 9.43 20.89 -6.77
CA ALA A 308 9.77 20.46 -8.12
C ALA A 308 10.26 21.62 -9.01
N THR A 309 9.88 22.86 -8.70
CA THR A 309 10.40 24.07 -9.38
C THR A 309 11.65 24.66 -8.72
N LEU A 310 11.96 24.22 -7.49
CA LEU A 310 13.05 24.74 -6.65
C LEU A 310 14.13 23.68 -6.36
N ILE A 311 14.37 22.80 -7.33
CA ILE A 311 15.31 21.68 -7.19
C ILE A 311 16.71 22.23 -6.92
N GLN A 312 17.32 21.75 -5.84
CA GLN A 312 18.66 22.17 -5.42
C GLN A 312 19.72 21.33 -6.14
N LYS A 313 20.97 21.80 -6.18
CA LYS A 313 22.07 20.96 -6.65
C LYS A 313 22.55 20.06 -5.52
N VAL A 314 22.93 18.83 -5.85
CA VAL A 314 23.58 17.92 -4.89
C VAL A 314 24.88 18.59 -4.40
N PRO A 315 25.13 18.68 -3.08
CA PRO A 315 26.36 19.24 -2.55
C PRO A 315 27.61 18.54 -3.11
N PRO A 316 28.72 19.24 -3.36
CA PRO A 316 29.94 18.67 -3.93
C PRO A 316 30.43 17.43 -3.17
N ASP A 317 30.28 17.41 -1.85
CA ASP A 317 30.75 16.33 -0.98
C ASP A 317 29.99 15.00 -1.18
N LEU A 318 28.80 15.07 -1.78
CA LEU A 318 27.96 13.92 -2.09
C LEU A 318 27.98 13.58 -3.60
N ASP A 319 28.60 14.43 -4.41
CA ASP A 319 28.66 14.29 -5.87
C ASP A 319 29.74 13.28 -6.30
N TYR A 320 30.91 13.29 -5.64
CA TYR A 320 32.08 12.47 -6.04
C TYR A 320 31.99 10.97 -5.69
N ARG A 321 31.02 10.55 -4.88
CA ARG A 321 31.09 9.27 -4.15
C ARG A 321 30.49 8.08 -4.90
N THR A 322 29.82 8.28 -6.04
CA THR A 322 29.14 7.20 -6.78
C THR A 322 29.91 6.70 -8.01
N ASP A 323 30.87 7.46 -8.53
CA ASP A 323 31.62 7.07 -9.75
C ASP A 323 32.50 5.82 -9.53
N ILE A 324 32.96 5.59 -8.30
CA ILE A 324 33.80 4.43 -7.96
C ILE A 324 33.00 3.12 -8.02
N THR A 325 31.69 3.14 -7.73
CA THR A 325 30.85 1.94 -7.72
C THR A 325 30.36 1.54 -9.11
N SER A 326 30.25 2.49 -10.05
CA SER A 326 29.85 2.21 -11.43
C SER A 326 30.94 1.52 -12.25
N ALA A 327 32.22 1.62 -11.84
CA ALA A 327 33.33 0.95 -12.52
C ALA A 327 33.50 -0.53 -12.09
N VAL A 328 33.04 -0.92 -10.89
CA VAL A 328 33.31 -2.25 -10.31
C VAL A 328 32.26 -3.32 -10.69
N SER A 329 31.15 -2.94 -11.33
CA SER A 329 30.11 -3.91 -11.77
C SER A 329 30.31 -4.52 -13.16
N LYS A 330 31.47 -4.29 -13.81
CA LYS A 330 31.82 -4.90 -15.10
C LYS A 330 32.85 -6.03 -14.93
N SER A 331 32.45 -7.17 -14.38
CA SER A 331 33.02 -8.49 -14.74
C SER A 331 32.40 -9.62 -13.91
N VAL A 332 31.33 -10.25 -14.41
CA VAL A 332 31.19 -11.71 -14.28
C VAL A 332 30.55 -12.19 -15.58
N ALA A 333 31.39 -12.71 -16.47
CA ALA A 333 30.95 -13.55 -17.56
C ALA A 333 30.34 -14.83 -16.96
N TYR A 334 29.06 -15.08 -17.23
CA TYR A 334 28.43 -16.34 -16.90
C TYR A 334 28.67 -17.31 -18.04
N ASN A 335 29.43 -18.37 -17.75
CA ASN A 335 29.55 -19.54 -18.61
C ASN A 335 28.20 -20.26 -18.69
N ASP A 336 27.83 -20.58 -19.93
CA ASP A 336 26.78 -21.50 -20.31
C ASP A 336 27.18 -22.93 -19.91
N GLU A 337 26.35 -23.59 -19.11
CA GLU A 337 26.36 -25.03 -19.06
C GLU A 337 24.95 -25.58 -18.86
N SER A 338 24.51 -26.26 -19.92
CA SER A 338 23.24 -26.97 -20.05
C SER A 338 23.01 -28.00 -18.94
N LYS A 339 21.92 -27.87 -18.17
CA LYS A 339 21.33 -29.01 -17.43
C LYS A 339 19.80 -29.06 -17.58
N LYS A 340 19.36 -30.29 -17.83
CA LYS A 340 18.06 -30.77 -18.32
C LYS A 340 16.82 -30.20 -17.62
N LYS A 341 15.83 -29.81 -18.45
CA LYS A 341 14.44 -29.53 -18.06
C LYS A 341 13.81 -30.77 -17.42
N LYS A 342 13.27 -30.63 -16.20
CA LYS A 342 12.16 -31.46 -15.71
C LYS A 342 10.89 -30.59 -15.69
N LEU A 343 9.96 -30.92 -16.58
CA LEU A 343 8.59 -30.42 -16.56
C LEU A 343 7.91 -30.87 -15.26
N LEU A 344 7.43 -29.93 -14.47
CA LEU A 344 6.46 -30.18 -13.41
C LEU A 344 5.09 -29.68 -13.90
N GLU A 345 4.17 -30.62 -14.04
CA GLU A 345 2.80 -30.43 -14.51
C GLU A 345 2.00 -29.45 -13.63
N ARG A 346 1.11 -28.71 -14.29
CA ARG A 346 0.07 -27.90 -13.65
C ARG A 346 -0.87 -28.78 -12.81
N PRO A 347 -1.22 -28.40 -11.56
CA PRO A 347 -2.32 -29.05 -10.87
C PRO A 347 -3.67 -28.68 -11.51
N SER A 348 -4.46 -29.71 -11.78
CA SER A 348 -5.79 -29.65 -12.38
C SER A 348 -6.80 -28.85 -11.54
N LYS A 349 -7.62 -28.04 -12.22
CA LYS A 349 -8.63 -27.11 -11.69
C LYS A 349 -9.78 -27.75 -10.87
N LYS A 350 -9.69 -29.03 -10.47
CA LYS A 350 -10.75 -29.75 -9.73
C LYS A 350 -10.55 -29.84 -8.21
N PHE A 351 -9.37 -29.51 -7.66
CA PHE A 351 -9.13 -29.60 -6.21
C PHE A 351 -9.45 -28.32 -5.42
N VAL A 352 -9.45 -27.14 -6.06
CA VAL A 352 -9.72 -25.86 -5.39
C VAL A 352 -11.21 -25.70 -5.03
N ALA A 353 -12.11 -26.31 -5.79
CA ALA A 353 -13.56 -26.22 -5.54
C ALA A 353 -14.02 -27.04 -4.32
N LYS A 354 -13.36 -28.17 -4.00
CA LYS A 354 -13.74 -29.03 -2.85
C LYS A 354 -13.21 -28.50 -1.51
N ALA A 355 -12.10 -27.76 -1.50
CA ALA A 355 -11.55 -27.16 -0.29
C ALA A 355 -12.37 -25.97 0.22
N LEU A 356 -12.99 -25.19 -0.69
CA LEU A 356 -13.82 -24.04 -0.33
C LEU A 356 -15.20 -24.44 0.25
N LEU A 357 -15.76 -25.59 -0.17
CA LEU A 357 -17.03 -26.09 0.35
C LEU A 357 -16.93 -26.60 1.79
N LEU A 358 -15.78 -27.19 2.18
CA LEU A 358 -15.55 -27.66 3.54
C LEU A 358 -15.33 -26.49 4.52
N LEU A 359 -14.71 -25.40 4.09
CA LEU A 359 -14.49 -24.23 4.94
C LEU A 359 -15.76 -23.37 5.09
N GLY A 360 -16.61 -23.29 4.05
CA GLY A 360 -17.90 -22.61 4.11
C GLY A 360 -18.94 -23.30 5.01
N GLY A 361 -18.98 -24.63 5.02
CA GLY A 361 -19.91 -25.40 5.85
C GLY A 361 -19.63 -25.30 7.36
N VAL A 362 -18.36 -25.20 7.76
CA VAL A 362 -17.95 -25.07 9.17
C VAL A 362 -18.31 -23.69 9.73
N ILE A 363 -18.27 -22.63 8.92
CA ILE A 363 -18.60 -21.27 9.37
C ILE A 363 -20.12 -21.07 9.49
N TYR A 364 -20.92 -21.74 8.66
CA TYR A 364 -22.39 -21.66 8.71
C TYR A 364 -22.98 -22.37 9.94
N LEU A 365 -22.44 -23.53 10.33
CA LEU A 365 -22.93 -24.30 11.48
C LEU A 365 -22.60 -23.67 12.84
N CYS A 366 -21.53 -22.87 12.94
CA CYS A 366 -21.15 -22.19 14.18
C CYS A 366 -22.01 -20.95 14.51
N ARG A 367 -22.84 -20.47 13.59
CA ARG A 367 -23.72 -19.30 13.82
C ARG A 367 -25.18 -19.64 14.13
N ALA A 368 -25.61 -20.90 13.95
CA ALA A 368 -27.00 -21.28 14.16
C ALA A 368 -27.31 -21.82 15.57
N HIS A 369 -26.40 -22.56 16.22
CA HIS A 369 -26.53 -22.97 17.63
C HIS A 369 -25.15 -23.28 18.22
N SER A 370 -24.67 -22.44 19.15
CA SER A 370 -23.36 -22.56 19.81
C SER A 370 -23.13 -23.89 20.56
N ALA A 371 -24.19 -24.61 20.92
CA ALA A 371 -24.10 -25.89 21.62
C ALA A 371 -23.80 -27.10 20.71
N LEU A 372 -24.08 -27.02 19.40
CA LEU A 372 -23.86 -28.13 18.47
C LEU A 372 -22.43 -28.14 17.92
N GLY A 373 -21.86 -26.96 17.64
CA GLY A 373 -20.47 -26.81 17.18
C GLY A 373 -19.47 -27.39 18.18
N THR A 374 -19.63 -27.10 19.47
CA THR A 374 -18.78 -27.65 20.54
C THR A 374 -18.89 -29.17 20.64
N LYS A 375 -20.09 -29.76 20.47
CA LYS A 375 -20.28 -31.23 20.48
C LYS A 375 -19.60 -31.91 19.30
N VAL A 376 -19.64 -31.32 18.11
CA VAL A 376 -18.97 -31.85 16.91
C VAL A 376 -17.44 -31.74 17.04
N THR A 377 -16.93 -30.62 17.57
CA THR A 377 -15.49 -30.47 17.83
C THR A 377 -14.99 -31.46 18.88
N VAL A 378 -15.74 -31.65 19.97
CA VAL A 378 -15.41 -32.63 21.03
C VAL A 378 -15.49 -34.06 20.48
N ALA A 379 -16.52 -34.41 19.70
CA ALA A 379 -16.62 -35.73 19.07
C ALA A 379 -15.48 -36.00 18.06
N TYR A 380 -15.05 -34.98 17.31
CA TYR A 380 -13.92 -35.08 16.40
C TYR A 380 -12.58 -35.25 17.14
N ILE A 381 -12.37 -34.51 18.23
CA ILE A 381 -11.18 -34.68 19.07
C ILE A 381 -11.18 -36.06 19.74
N LEU A 382 -12.30 -36.50 20.30
CA LEU A 382 -12.44 -37.82 20.93
C LEU A 382 -12.22 -38.97 19.93
N THR A 383 -12.73 -38.87 18.69
CA THR A 383 -12.48 -39.88 17.66
C THR A 383 -11.03 -39.88 17.16
N LYS A 384 -10.36 -38.73 17.17
CA LYS A 384 -8.93 -38.65 16.82
C LYS A 384 -8.02 -39.14 17.94
N LEU A 385 -8.41 -38.97 19.20
CA LEU A 385 -7.73 -39.54 20.37
C LEU A 385 -7.93 -41.05 20.44
N ARG A 386 -9.15 -41.55 20.19
CA ARG A 386 -9.44 -42.99 20.12
C ARG A 386 -8.65 -43.70 19.02
N LYS A 387 -8.48 -43.08 17.85
CA LYS A 387 -7.60 -43.61 16.79
C LYS A 387 -6.11 -43.65 17.19
N ARG A 388 -5.65 -42.74 18.06
CA ARG A 388 -4.27 -42.78 18.58
C ARG A 388 -4.07 -43.88 19.61
N ASP A 389 -5.08 -44.19 20.42
CA ASP A 389 -5.04 -45.32 21.36
C ASP A 389 -5.12 -46.68 20.65
N ASP A 390 -5.88 -46.77 19.55
CA ASP A 390 -5.91 -48.00 18.73
C ASP A 390 -4.58 -48.23 17.98
N THR A 391 -3.85 -47.17 17.65
CA THR A 391 -2.53 -47.27 17.01
C THR A 391 -1.42 -47.56 18.03
N SER A 392 -1.58 -47.15 19.31
CA SER A 392 -0.60 -47.47 20.37
C SER A 392 -0.74 -48.89 20.91
N ARG A 393 -1.92 -49.50 20.83
CA ARG A 393 -2.16 -50.91 21.21
C ARG A 393 -1.74 -51.95 20.16
N GLN A 394 -1.51 -51.55 18.91
CA GLN A 394 -0.97 -52.43 17.85
C GLN A 394 0.56 -52.48 17.78
N GLY A 395 1.27 -51.67 18.59
CA GLY A 395 2.74 -51.65 18.64
C GLY A 395 3.37 -52.53 19.73
N SER A 396 2.58 -53.24 20.54
CA SER A 396 3.07 -54.04 21.69
C SER A 396 2.80 -55.54 21.58
N HIS A 397 2.58 -56.05 20.37
CA HIS A 397 2.67 -57.49 20.07
C HIS A 397 3.43 -57.67 18.75
N SER A 398 4.75 -57.73 18.85
CA SER A 398 5.66 -58.38 17.92
C SER A 398 6.82 -58.92 18.73
#